data_AF-A0A1X0JN24-F1
#
_entry.id   AF-A0A1X0JN24-F1
#
_cell.length_a   1.000
_cell.length_b   1.000
_cell.length_c   1.000
_cell.angle_alpha   90.00
_cell.angle_beta   90.00
_cell.angle_gamma   90.00
#
_symmetry.space_group_name_H-M   'P 1'
#
loop_
_entity.id
_entity.type
_entity.pdbx_description
1 polymer ?
#
loop_
_entity_poly.entity_id
_entity_poly.type
_entity_poly.pdbx_seq_one_letter_code
_entity_poly.pdbx_strand_id
1 'polypeptide(L)'
;MCTVESMPLETDPSILHAVKTVYTTDLGLPHDWTDAQRAELIEYEADKITWMVRSQASTLGDQSIEQWTRRNDGRAPDRMVRSALRTAARAQALHIVLNTELYELIASDTEDENPEQVRSA
;
A
#
# COMPACT_ATOMS: atom_id res chain seq x y z
N MET A 1 7.60 -0.42 33.77
CA MET A 1 7.83 -0.05 32.37
C MET A 1 7.00 -1.00 31.53
N CYS A 2 5.94 -0.53 30.89
CA CYS A 2 5.16 -1.38 29.98
C CYS A 2 5.93 -1.44 28.66
N THR A 3 6.50 -2.60 28.35
CA THR A 3 6.88 -2.94 26.98
C THR A 3 5.59 -2.93 26.17
N VAL A 4 5.39 -1.87 25.39
CA VAL A 4 4.55 -1.97 24.20
C VAL A 4 5.34 -2.89 23.26
N GLU A 5 5.17 -4.19 23.48
CA GLU A 5 5.35 -5.15 22.40
C GLU A 5 4.40 -4.64 21.32
N SER A 6 4.97 -3.87 20.37
CA SER A 6 4.28 -3.42 19.18
C SER A 6 3.79 -4.69 18.52
N MET A 7 2.56 -5.11 18.83
CA MET A 7 1.90 -6.14 18.07
C MET A 7 1.93 -5.64 16.63
N PRO A 8 2.75 -6.23 15.74
CA PRO A 8 2.63 -5.91 14.34
C PRO A 8 1.19 -6.29 14.02
N LEU A 9 0.40 -5.30 13.64
CA LEU A 9 -0.94 -5.57 13.19
C LEU A 9 -0.79 -6.52 12.01
N GLU A 10 -1.46 -7.67 12.05
CA GLU A 10 -1.29 -8.72 11.03
C GLU A 10 -1.27 -8.11 9.63
N THR A 11 -0.24 -8.45 8.86
CA THR A 11 -0.06 -8.03 7.48
C THR A 11 -1.31 -8.37 6.68
N ASP A 12 -1.82 -7.43 5.88
CA ASP A 12 -2.99 -7.70 5.06
C ASP A 12 -2.63 -8.77 4.01
N PRO A 13 -3.34 -9.90 3.94
CA PRO A 13 -3.00 -10.98 3.01
C PRO A 13 -3.10 -10.57 1.54
N SER A 14 -3.94 -9.57 1.23
CA SER A 14 -4.08 -9.03 -0.13
C SER A 14 -2.86 -8.19 -0.51
N ILE A 15 -2.33 -7.43 0.44
CA ILE A 15 -1.10 -6.63 0.26
C ILE A 15 0.09 -7.58 0.12
N LEU A 16 0.20 -8.59 0.99
CA LEU A 16 1.26 -9.60 0.90
C LEU A 16 1.27 -10.29 -0.47
N HIS A 17 0.09 -10.67 -0.97
CA HIS A 17 -0.04 -11.26 -2.29
C HIS A 17 0.43 -10.29 -3.40
N ALA A 18 0.00 -9.02 -3.37
CA ALA A 18 0.38 -8.03 -4.37
C ALA A 18 1.90 -7.78 -4.40
N VAL A 19 2.51 -7.59 -3.22
CA VAL A 19 3.97 -7.41 -3.07
C VAL A 19 4.71 -8.64 -3.61
N LYS A 20 4.28 -9.84 -3.20
CA LYS A 20 4.87 -11.09 -3.67
C LYS A 20 4.81 -11.18 -5.20
N THR A 21 3.66 -10.89 -5.81
CA THR A 21 3.52 -10.91 -7.27
C THR A 21 4.55 -9.96 -7.90
N VAL A 22 4.54 -8.68 -7.56
CA VAL A 22 5.42 -7.65 -8.14
C VAL A 22 6.91 -8.02 -8.04
N TYR A 23 7.37 -8.49 -6.87
CA TYR A 23 8.77 -8.88 -6.70
C TYR A 23 9.14 -10.15 -7.49
N THR A 24 8.19 -11.03 -7.76
CA THR A 24 8.44 -12.25 -8.54
C THR A 24 8.29 -12.07 -10.04
N THR A 25 7.54 -11.06 -10.50
CA THR A 25 7.23 -10.85 -11.92
C THR A 25 7.93 -9.66 -12.54
N ASP A 26 8.02 -8.54 -11.83
CA ASP A 26 8.38 -7.24 -12.43
C ASP A 26 9.73 -6.73 -11.91
N LEU A 27 9.93 -6.64 -10.59
CA LEU A 27 11.16 -6.08 -10.01
C LEU A 27 12.32 -7.08 -9.92
N GLY A 28 11.99 -8.37 -9.92
CA GLY A 28 12.95 -9.44 -9.67
C GLY A 28 13.49 -9.43 -8.23
N LEU A 29 14.10 -10.55 -7.86
CA LEU A 29 14.82 -10.71 -6.59
C LEU A 29 16.22 -11.26 -6.89
N PRO A 30 17.25 -10.90 -6.11
CA PRO A 30 18.59 -11.39 -6.34
C PRO A 30 18.62 -12.93 -6.39
N HIS A 31 19.28 -13.48 -7.42
CA HIS A 31 19.30 -14.92 -7.63
C HIS A 31 20.03 -15.66 -6.49
N ASP A 32 21.04 -15.03 -5.89
CA ASP A 32 21.83 -15.58 -4.79
C ASP A 32 21.10 -15.58 -3.44
N TRP A 33 19.93 -14.94 -3.36
CA TRP A 33 19.13 -14.98 -2.14
C TRP A 33 18.45 -16.33 -1.95
N THR A 34 18.48 -16.80 -0.70
CA THR A 34 17.71 -17.95 -0.26
C THR A 34 16.21 -17.64 -0.23
N ASP A 35 15.38 -18.69 -0.28
CA ASP A 35 13.93 -18.54 -0.17
C ASP A 35 13.51 -17.84 1.13
N ALA A 36 14.25 -18.06 2.23
CA ALA A 36 14.00 -17.41 3.51
C ALA A 36 14.24 -15.89 3.45
N GLN A 37 15.34 -15.45 2.82
CA GLN A 37 15.64 -14.02 2.67
C GLN A 37 14.63 -13.32 1.76
N ARG A 38 14.18 -14.00 0.70
CA ARG A 38 13.13 -13.50 -0.19
C ARG A 38 11.80 -13.36 0.54
N ALA A 39 11.41 -14.35 1.33
CA ALA A 39 10.20 -14.30 2.14
C ALA A 39 10.24 -13.17 3.17
N GLU A 40 11.37 -12.99 3.87
CA GLU A 40 11.56 -11.93 4.86
C GLU A 40 11.43 -10.53 4.25
N LEU A 41 12.02 -10.29 3.07
CA LEU A 41 11.83 -9.02 2.37
C LEU A 41 10.36 -8.79 2.00
N ILE A 42 9.71 -9.81 1.41
CA ILE A 42 8.31 -9.70 0.97
C ILE A 42 7.37 -9.43 2.15
N GLU A 43 7.59 -10.10 3.29
CA GLU A 43 6.80 -9.87 4.51
C GLU A 43 7.05 -8.49 5.09
N TYR A 44 8.30 -8.03 5.13
CA TYR A 44 8.66 -6.69 5.59
C TYR A 44 8.01 -5.58 4.75
N GLU A 45 8.11 -5.70 3.42
CA GLU A 45 7.52 -4.73 2.49
C GLU A 45 5.99 -4.73 2.59
N ALA A 46 5.38 -5.91 2.73
CA ALA A 46 3.94 -6.03 2.92
C ALA A 46 3.46 -5.44 4.26
N ASP A 47 4.22 -5.61 5.35
CA ASP A 47 3.91 -4.97 6.64
C ASP A 47 3.98 -3.45 6.52
N LYS A 48 5.06 -2.91 5.95
CA LYS A 48 5.23 -1.47 5.69
C LYS A 48 4.04 -0.89 4.91
N ILE A 49 3.68 -1.52 3.79
CA ILE A 49 2.55 -1.09 2.95
C ILE A 49 1.23 -1.22 3.72
N THR A 50 1.06 -2.26 4.53
CA THR A 50 -0.11 -2.43 5.41
C THR A 50 -0.27 -1.23 6.34
N TRP A 51 0.81 -0.78 7.00
CA TRP A 51 0.78 0.41 7.85
C TRP A 51 0.42 1.68 7.09
N MET A 52 0.97 1.87 5.88
CA MET A 52 0.68 3.02 5.03
C MET A 52 -0.80 3.05 4.60
N VAL A 53 -1.35 1.92 4.16
CA VAL A 53 -2.77 1.79 3.79
C VAL A 53 -3.66 2.13 4.97
N ARG A 54 -3.33 1.65 6.18
CA ARG A 54 -4.12 1.93 7.39
C ARG A 54 -4.10 3.42 7.74
N SER A 55 -2.93 4.04 7.69
CA SER A 55 -2.77 5.48 7.94
C SER A 55 -3.60 6.30 6.94
N GLN A 56 -3.44 6.00 5.64
CA GLN A 56 -4.15 6.68 4.56
C GLN A 56 -5.68 6.46 4.64
N ALA A 57 -6.11 5.24 4.96
CA ALA A 57 -7.53 4.91 5.13
C ALA A 57 -8.18 5.66 6.29
N SER A 58 -7.44 5.91 7.38
CA SER A 58 -7.93 6.72 8.50
C SER A 58 -8.22 8.15 8.02
N THR A 59 -7.25 8.77 7.36
CA THR A 59 -7.37 10.13 6.81
C THR A 59 -8.53 10.24 5.82
N LEU A 60 -8.62 9.35 4.83
CA LEU A 60 -9.70 9.34 3.84
C LEU A 60 -11.06 9.06 4.48
N GLY A 61 -11.11 8.21 5.51
CA GLY A 61 -12.33 7.90 6.25
C GLY A 61 -12.89 9.11 6.98
N ASP A 62 -12.02 9.87 7.67
CA ASP A 62 -12.41 11.07 8.39
C ASP A 62 -12.87 12.17 7.42
N GLN A 63 -12.15 12.37 6.31
CA GLN A 63 -12.55 13.27 5.23
C GLN A 63 -13.90 12.89 4.63
N SER A 64 -14.14 11.59 4.41
CA SER A 64 -15.40 11.08 3.84
C SER A 64 -16.59 11.32 4.78
N ILE A 65 -16.40 11.13 6.09
CA ILE A 65 -17.41 11.42 7.11
C ILE A 65 -17.71 12.91 7.14
N GLU A 66 -16.68 13.75 7.13
CA GLU A 66 -16.85 15.20 7.13
C GLU A 66 -17.61 15.67 5.88
N GLN A 67 -17.21 15.18 4.71
CA GLN A 67 -17.85 15.52 3.44
C GLN A 67 -19.32 15.06 3.40
N TRP A 68 -19.62 13.87 3.90
CA TRP A 68 -21.00 13.38 4.02
C TRP A 68 -21.83 14.25 4.95
N THR A 69 -21.27 14.64 6.09
CA THR A 69 -21.92 15.49 7.11
C THR A 69 -22.28 16.86 6.53
N ARG A 70 -21.34 17.50 5.80
CA ARG A 70 -21.60 18.78 5.11
C ARG A 70 -22.73 18.67 4.08
N ARG A 71 -22.87 17.53 3.41
CA ARG A 71 -23.95 17.28 2.42
C ARG A 71 -25.29 16.92 3.05
N ASN A 72 -25.33 16.54 4.33
CA ASN A 72 -26.55 16.15 5.04
C ASN A 72 -26.89 17.14 6.14
N ASP A 73 -26.79 18.44 5.84
CA ASP A 73 -27.20 19.53 6.73
C ASP A 73 -26.56 19.48 8.13
N GLY A 74 -25.31 19.00 8.21
CA GLY A 74 -24.57 18.86 9.47
C GLY A 74 -24.96 17.64 10.30
N ARG A 75 -25.86 16.78 9.82
CA ARG A 75 -26.23 15.54 10.51
C ARG A 75 -25.05 14.57 10.51
N ALA A 76 -24.81 13.92 11.65
CA ALA A 76 -23.81 12.86 11.74
C ALA A 76 -24.29 11.58 11.02
N PRO A 77 -23.41 10.87 10.28
CA PRO A 77 -23.77 9.61 9.65
C PRO A 77 -24.07 8.57 10.73
N ASP A 78 -25.12 7.77 10.47
CA ASP A 78 -25.42 6.61 11.27
C ASP A 78 -24.30 5.55 11.15
N ARG A 79 -24.43 4.49 11.95
CA ARG A 79 -23.41 3.44 12.02
C ARG A 79 -23.20 2.73 10.67
N MET A 80 -24.26 2.48 9.91
CA MET A 80 -24.17 1.78 8.63
C MET A 80 -23.46 2.66 7.59
N VAL A 81 -23.88 3.92 7.48
CA VAL A 81 -23.25 4.90 6.58
C VAL A 81 -21.79 5.10 6.94
N ARG A 82 -21.47 5.29 8.23
CA ARG A 82 -20.09 5.44 8.70
C ARG A 82 -19.22 4.22 8.36
N SER A 83 -19.77 3.01 8.48
CA SER A 83 -19.08 1.79 8.10
C SER A 83 -18.81 1.75 6.60
N ALA A 84 -19.80 2.10 5.77
CA ALA A 84 -19.65 2.13 4.32
C ALA A 84 -18.57 3.13 3.87
N LEU A 85 -18.57 4.35 4.45
CA LEU A 85 -17.55 5.38 4.17
C LEU A 85 -16.14 4.90 4.54
N ARG A 86 -15.98 4.24 5.69
CA ARG A 86 -14.69 3.69 6.12
C ARG A 86 -14.22 2.51 5.26
N THR A 87 -15.13 1.66 4.80
CA THR A 87 -14.79 0.57 3.87
C THR A 87 -14.35 1.14 2.52
N ALA A 88 -15.06 2.13 1.98
CA ALA A 88 -14.67 2.81 0.74
C ALA A 88 -13.30 3.49 0.88
N ALA A 89 -13.06 4.18 2.00
CA ALA A 89 -11.77 4.80 2.30
C ALA A 89 -10.62 3.80 2.35
N ARG A 90 -10.83 2.60 2.92
CA ARG A 90 -9.82 1.52 2.92
C ARG A 90 -9.52 1.02 1.50
N ALA A 91 -10.55 0.78 0.69
CA ALA A 91 -10.35 0.34 -0.69
C ALA A 91 -9.60 1.40 -1.51
N GLN A 92 -9.92 2.68 -1.33
CA GLN A 92 -9.22 3.79 -1.99
C GLN A 92 -7.78 3.92 -1.50
N ALA A 93 -7.53 3.83 -0.19
CA ALA A 93 -6.19 3.86 0.38
C ALA A 93 -5.31 2.74 -0.15
N LEU A 94 -5.85 1.52 -0.21
CA LEU A 94 -5.15 0.36 -0.78
C LEU A 94 -4.72 0.65 -2.22
N HIS A 95 -5.62 1.16 -3.06
CA HIS A 95 -5.30 1.48 -4.45
C HIS A 95 -4.22 2.56 -4.58
N ILE A 96 -4.33 3.66 -3.81
CA ILE A 96 -3.36 4.75 -3.84
C ILE A 96 -1.98 4.27 -3.42
N VAL A 97 -1.88 3.60 -2.27
CA VAL A 97 -0.59 3.17 -1.72
C VAL A 97 0.06 2.12 -2.60
N LEU A 98 -0.67 1.11 -3.10
CA LEU A 98 -0.08 0.13 -4.00
C LEU A 98 0.40 0.76 -5.32
N ASN A 99 -0.30 1.78 -5.84
CA ASN A 99 0.16 2.51 -7.02
C ASN A 99 1.49 3.21 -6.78
N THR A 100 1.58 3.97 -5.68
CA THR A 100 2.79 4.74 -5.35
C THR A 100 3.96 3.86 -4.92
N GLU A 101 3.71 2.83 -4.09
CA GLU A 101 4.79 2.04 -3.50
C GLU A 101 5.28 0.88 -4.37
N LEU A 102 4.42 0.34 -5.26
CA LEU A 102 4.78 -0.81 -6.09
C LEU A 102 4.82 -0.47 -7.57
N TYR A 103 3.76 0.13 -8.12
CA TYR A 103 3.66 0.32 -9.57
C TYR A 103 4.54 1.48 -10.09
N GLU A 104 4.69 2.56 -9.34
CA GLU A 104 5.65 3.62 -9.68
C GLU A 104 7.10 3.12 -9.59
N LEU A 105 7.41 2.21 -8.67
CA LEU A 105 8.72 1.57 -8.56
C LEU A 105 9.06 0.75 -9.83
N ILE A 106 8.10 -0.02 -10.33
CA ILE A 106 8.26 -0.78 -11.60
C ILE A 106 8.53 0.17 -12.78
N ALA A 107 7.80 1.28 -12.85
CA ALA A 107 7.99 2.27 -13.92
C ALA A 107 9.39 2.87 -13.89
N SER A 108 9.90 3.22 -12.70
CA SER A 108 11.26 3.76 -12.55
C SER A 108 12.36 2.74 -12.87
N ASP A 109 12.18 1.46 -12.57
CA ASP A 109 13.16 0.40 -12.89
C ASP A 109 13.26 0.16 -14.41
N THR A 110 12.14 0.33 -15.13
CA THR A 110 12.08 0.17 -16.59
C THR A 110 12.71 1.35 -17.35
N GLU A 111 12.71 2.57 -16.76
CA GLU A 111 13.24 3.77 -17.42
C GLU A 111 14.77 3.92 -17.35
N ASP A 112 15.47 3.13 -16.52
CA ASP A 112 16.93 3.12 -16.41
C ASP A 112 17.62 2.29 -17.52
N GLU A 113 16.86 1.47 -18.25
CA GLU A 113 17.32 0.67 -19.41
C GLU A 113 17.39 1.51 -20.72
N ASN A 114 17.92 2.73 -20.69
CA ASN A 114 18.35 3.41 -21.91
C ASN A 114 19.54 4.37 -21.73
N PRO A 115 20.77 3.83 -21.57
CA PRO A 115 21.96 4.60 -21.85
C PRO A 115 22.32 4.45 -23.33
N GLU A 116 22.25 5.56 -24.07
CA GLU A 116 23.13 5.82 -25.23
C GLU A 116 22.93 4.95 -26.50
N GLN A 117 21.96 5.31 -27.36
CA GLN A 117 22.07 5.10 -28.82
C GLN A 117 21.63 6.34 -29.63
N VAL A 118 22.32 7.47 -29.45
CA VAL A 118 22.49 8.49 -30.50
C VAL A 118 23.85 9.18 -30.34
N ARG A 119 24.91 8.38 -30.32
CA ARG A 119 26.24 8.83 -30.76
C ARG A 119 26.82 7.76 -31.69
N SER A 120 26.49 7.85 -32.98
CA SER A 120 27.39 7.55 -34.12
C SER A 120 26.57 7.33 -35.40
N ALA A 121 26.53 8.36 -36.26
CA ALA A 121 26.60 8.25 -37.72
C ALA A 121 26.90 9.64 -38.30
#